data_AF-A0A7W1W779-F1
#
_entry.id   AF-A0A7W1W779-F1
#
_cell.length_a   1.000
_cell.length_b   1.000
_cell.length_c   1.000
_cell.angle_alpha   90.00
_cell.angle_beta   90.00
_cell.angle_gamma   90.00
#
_symmetry.space_group_name_H-M   'P 1'
#
loop_
_entity.id
_entity.type
_entity.pdbx_description
1 polymer ?
#
loop_
_entity_poly.entity_id
_entity_poly.type
_entity_poly.pdbx_seq_one_letter_code
_entity_poly.pdbx_strand_id
1 'polypeptide(L)'
;VNPEYANYGPRLSPKPELASFSPDYLNEQGFLIGILLLGAVDKWEKITHGVPRRVVPAGQDVYKIEAAEIKKFHTDANDCLQIHYYSQVVAHAGLFSVPLLEAVIEELSLDCSDSDRQRLGVLKQTLAWQRTLGGMRL
;
A
#
# COMPACT_ATOMS: atom_id res chain seq x y z
N VAL A 1 -3.78 -9.53 -11.70
CA VAL A 1 -2.90 -8.48 -12.27
C VAL A 1 -2.05 -9.14 -13.34
N ASN A 2 -2.00 -8.59 -14.55
CA ASN A 2 -1.30 -9.19 -15.69
C ASN A 2 0.18 -8.74 -15.67
N PRO A 3 1.17 -9.63 -15.49
CA PRO A 3 2.59 -9.29 -15.44
C PRO A 3 3.14 -8.73 -16.76
N GLU A 4 2.37 -8.84 -17.85
CA GLU A 4 2.77 -8.40 -19.19
C GLU A 4 2.59 -6.89 -19.44
N TYR A 5 2.13 -6.10 -18.46
CA TYR A 5 1.78 -4.68 -18.64
C TYR A 5 2.99 -3.75 -18.91
N ALA A 6 4.21 -4.21 -18.65
CA ALA A 6 5.44 -3.46 -18.95
C ALA A 6 6.05 -3.78 -20.34
N ASN A 7 5.48 -4.73 -21.08
CA ASN A 7 5.99 -5.13 -22.39
C ASN A 7 5.49 -4.17 -23.49
N TYR A 8 6.16 -3.03 -23.66
CA TYR A 8 5.91 -2.04 -24.72
C TYR A 8 6.57 -2.39 -26.07
N GLY A 9 6.58 -3.67 -26.46
CA GLY A 9 7.09 -4.13 -27.75
C GLY A 9 5.99 -4.72 -28.64
N PRO A 10 5.97 -4.45 -29.96
CA PRO A 10 5.02 -5.10 -30.86
C PRO A 10 5.29 -6.60 -30.85
N ARG A 11 4.32 -7.41 -30.39
CA ARG A 11 4.40 -8.87 -30.47
C ARG A 11 4.29 -9.30 -31.93
N LEU A 12 5.41 -9.30 -32.65
CA LEU A 12 5.44 -9.76 -34.03
C LEU A 12 5.44 -11.29 -34.15
N SER A 13 5.58 -12.02 -33.04
CA SER A 13 5.68 -13.48 -33.04
C SER A 13 4.96 -14.16 -31.87
N PRO A 14 4.27 -15.29 -32.11
CA PRO A 14 3.72 -16.15 -31.07
C PRO A 14 4.84 -16.83 -30.24
N LYS A 15 4.50 -17.26 -29.01
CA LYS A 15 5.44 -17.81 -27.99
C LYS A 15 6.50 -18.80 -28.48
N PRO A 16 6.24 -19.72 -29.44
CA PRO A 16 7.26 -20.66 -29.92
C PRO A 16 8.44 -20.00 -30.64
N GLU A 17 8.23 -18.84 -31.28
CA GLU A 17 9.26 -18.17 -32.09
C GLU A 17 10.15 -17.23 -31.25
N LEU A 18 9.66 -16.73 -30.11
CA LEU A 18 10.43 -15.86 -29.20
C LEU A 18 11.70 -16.54 -28.66
N ALA A 19 11.70 -17.86 -28.55
CA ALA A 19 12.85 -18.65 -28.11
C ALA A 19 14.08 -18.50 -29.03
N SER A 20 13.87 -18.17 -30.30
CA SER A 20 14.95 -18.04 -31.28
C SER A 20 15.48 -16.61 -31.40
N PHE A 21 14.70 -15.60 -30.98
CA PHE A 21 15.03 -14.18 -31.18
C PHE A 21 15.50 -13.47 -29.91
N SER A 22 15.06 -13.91 -28.73
CA SER A 22 15.44 -13.29 -27.44
C SER A 22 15.52 -14.34 -26.32
N PRO A 23 16.57 -15.19 -26.31
CA PRO A 23 16.72 -16.23 -25.29
C PRO A 23 16.78 -15.69 -23.84
N ASP A 24 17.23 -14.45 -23.65
CA ASP A 24 17.25 -13.80 -22.33
C ASP A 24 15.83 -13.50 -21.78
N TYR A 25 14.84 -13.30 -22.68
CA TYR A 25 13.45 -13.05 -22.33
C TYR A 25 12.70 -14.32 -21.85
N LEU A 26 13.23 -15.51 -22.15
CA LEU A 26 12.61 -16.78 -21.72
C LEU A 26 12.79 -17.07 -20.23
N ASN A 27 13.79 -16.45 -19.60
CA ASN A 27 14.17 -16.72 -18.21
C ASN A 27 13.80 -15.61 -17.22
N GLU A 28 13.06 -14.58 -17.66
CA GLU A 28 12.65 -13.50 -16.76
C GLU A 28 11.55 -13.99 -15.81
N GLN A 29 11.97 -14.47 -14.63
CA GLN A 29 11.09 -14.81 -13.52
C GLN A 29 10.71 -13.51 -12.80
N GLY A 30 9.59 -12.90 -13.19
CA GLY A 30 9.04 -11.73 -12.51
C GLY A 30 8.29 -12.11 -11.22
N PHE A 31 8.59 -11.46 -10.10
CA PHE A 31 7.75 -11.53 -8.90
C PHE A 31 6.58 -10.56 -9.03
N LEU A 32 5.36 -11.06 -8.89
CA LEU A 32 4.17 -10.20 -8.84
C LEU A 32 4.09 -9.54 -7.47
N ILE A 33 4.41 -8.25 -7.40
CA ILE A 33 4.18 -7.43 -6.21
C ILE A 33 2.80 -6.79 -6.33
N GLY A 34 1.91 -7.12 -5.41
CA GLY A 34 0.68 -6.36 -5.22
C GLY A 34 0.98 -5.08 -4.45
N ILE A 35 0.68 -3.92 -5.05
CA ILE A 35 0.85 -2.61 -4.39
C ILE A 35 -0.53 -2.10 -4.00
N LEU A 36 -0.72 -1.84 -2.70
CA LEU A 36 -1.91 -1.15 -2.20
C LEU A 36 -1.59 0.33 -2.04
N LEU A 37 -2.28 1.17 -2.81
CA LEU A 37 -2.15 2.63 -2.71
C LEU A 37 -3.06 3.14 -1.58
N LEU A 38 -2.46 3.79 -0.58
CA LEU A 38 -3.18 4.32 0.59
C LEU A 38 -3.61 5.79 0.41
N GLY A 39 -2.98 6.50 -0.53
CA GLY A 39 -3.24 7.91 -0.78
C GLY A 39 -2.22 8.54 -1.72
N ALA A 40 -2.30 9.86 -1.83
CA ALA A 40 -1.38 10.66 -2.63
C ALA A 40 -1.17 12.03 -2.01
N VAL A 41 0.03 12.57 -2.22
CA VAL A 41 0.37 13.98 -2.00
C VAL A 41 0.47 14.64 -3.37
N ASP A 42 -0.22 15.75 -3.58
CA ASP A 42 -0.13 16.49 -4.83
C ASP A 42 0.99 17.55 -4.81
N LYS A 43 1.14 18.25 -5.95
CA LYS A 43 2.17 19.29 -6.12
C LYS A 43 1.99 20.51 -5.22
N TRP A 44 0.85 20.65 -4.54
CA TRP A 44 0.56 21.71 -3.59
C TRP A 44 0.64 21.21 -2.14
N GLU A 45 1.30 20.06 -1.92
CA GLU A 45 1.39 19.37 -0.63
C GLU A 45 0.06 18.95 -0.03
N LYS A 46 -1.02 18.90 -0.84
CA LYS A 46 -2.31 18.44 -0.35
C LYS A 46 -2.29 16.93 -0.26
N ILE A 47 -2.51 16.45 0.95
CA ILE A 47 -2.62 15.02 1.24
C ILE A 47 -4.05 14.56 1.00
N THR A 48 -4.18 13.41 0.34
CA THR A 48 -5.45 12.72 0.13
C THR A 48 -5.29 11.26 0.49
N HIS A 49 -6.15 10.77 1.38
CA HIS A 49 -6.22 9.35 1.74
C HIS A 49 -7.28 8.67 0.88
N GLY A 50 -6.92 7.55 0.29
CA GLY A 50 -7.79 6.77 -0.59
C GLY A 50 -7.16 6.49 -1.94
N VAL A 51 -8.00 6.07 -2.91
CA VAL A 51 -7.52 5.67 -4.23
C VAL A 51 -7.04 6.92 -4.99
N PRO A 52 -5.76 6.97 -5.41
CA PRO A 52 -5.27 8.08 -6.22
C PRO A 52 -6.05 8.20 -7.52
N ARG A 53 -6.35 9.43 -7.94
CA ARG A 53 -7.01 9.71 -9.23
C ARG A 53 -6.09 9.52 -10.45
N ARG A 54 -4.85 9.13 -10.22
CA ARG A 54 -3.81 8.96 -11.24
C ARG A 54 -3.31 7.53 -11.23
N VAL A 55 -3.14 6.97 -12.42
CA VAL A 55 -2.49 5.67 -12.61
C VAL A 55 -0.98 5.87 -12.50
N VAL A 56 -0.33 5.06 -11.66
CA VAL A 56 1.13 4.97 -11.58
C VAL A 56 1.60 4.08 -12.74
N PRO A 57 2.40 4.58 -13.69
CA PRO A 57 2.93 3.77 -14.79
C PRO A 57 3.75 2.59 -14.26
N ALA A 58 3.88 1.52 -15.06
CA ALA A 58 4.83 0.47 -14.75
C ALA A 58 6.28 0.99 -14.89
N GLY A 59 7.21 0.41 -14.14
CA GLY A 59 8.63 0.77 -14.19
C GLY A 59 8.99 2.12 -13.56
N GLN A 60 8.12 2.67 -12.71
CA GLN A 60 8.48 3.83 -11.88
C GLN A 60 9.31 3.40 -10.68
N ASP A 61 10.22 4.27 -10.26
CA ASP A 61 11.02 4.06 -9.07
C ASP A 61 10.15 4.11 -7.80
N VAL A 62 10.48 3.25 -6.84
CA VAL A 62 9.82 3.19 -5.53
C VAL A 62 10.84 3.51 -4.46
N TYR A 63 10.56 4.52 -3.66
CA TYR A 63 11.41 4.94 -2.54
C TYR A 63 10.70 4.72 -1.22
N LYS A 64 11.49 4.43 -0.18
CA LYS A 64 11.00 4.41 1.19
C LYS A 64 10.77 5.85 1.64
N ILE A 65 9.62 6.09 2.27
CA ILE A 65 9.27 7.37 2.88
C ILE A 65 9.91 7.44 4.27
N GLU A 66 10.41 8.61 4.66
CA GLU A 66 11.02 8.85 5.98
C GLU A 66 9.96 9.06 7.07
N ALA A 67 10.33 8.82 8.33
CA ALA A 67 9.40 8.90 9.47
C ALA A 67 8.66 10.26 9.57
N ALA A 68 9.37 11.36 9.29
CA ALA A 68 8.78 12.71 9.30
C ALA A 68 7.69 12.88 8.21
N GLU A 69 7.91 12.30 7.03
CA GLU A 69 6.94 12.34 5.93
C GLU A 69 5.76 11.40 6.18
N ILE A 70 5.98 10.25 6.85
CA ILE A 70 4.90 9.39 7.33
C ILE A 70 4.00 10.19 8.28
N LYS A 71 4.58 10.91 9.25
CA LYS A 71 3.78 11.75 10.17
C LYS A 71 3.03 12.85 9.42
N LYS A 72 3.70 13.56 8.51
CA LYS A 72 3.06 14.60 7.68
C LYS A 72 1.89 14.02 6.90
N PHE A 73 2.03 12.85 6.30
CA PHE A 73 0.96 12.18 5.56
C PHE A 73 -0.26 11.88 6.45
N HIS A 74 -0.06 11.50 7.72
CA HIS A 74 -1.18 11.13 8.60
C HIS A 74 -1.75 12.30 9.42
N THR A 75 -1.29 13.53 9.24
CA THR A 75 -1.75 14.68 10.04
C THR A 75 -2.50 15.69 9.17
N ASP A 76 -3.54 16.29 9.73
CA ASP A 76 -4.26 17.39 9.07
C ASP A 76 -3.67 18.77 9.45
N ALA A 77 -4.31 19.85 8.96
CA ALA A 77 -3.88 21.22 9.23
C ALA A 77 -3.89 21.61 10.72
N ASN A 78 -4.57 20.83 11.57
CA ASN A 78 -4.63 21.03 13.02
C ASN A 78 -3.73 20.04 13.79
N ASP A 79 -2.78 19.38 13.10
CA ASP A 79 -1.91 18.34 13.66
C ASP A 79 -2.69 17.15 14.26
N CYS A 80 -3.93 16.93 13.80
CA CYS A 80 -4.74 15.80 14.23
C CYS A 80 -4.47 14.59 13.34
N LEU A 81 -4.31 13.41 13.95
CA LEU A 81 -4.06 12.17 13.23
C LEU A 81 -5.30 11.69 12.45
N GLN A 82 -5.10 11.29 11.20
CA GLN A 82 -6.12 10.82 10.27
C GLN A 82 -5.71 9.50 9.59
N ILE A 83 -6.62 8.54 9.50
CA ILE A 83 -6.39 7.24 8.81
C ILE A 83 -7.62 6.90 7.94
N HIS A 84 -8.03 7.82 7.05
CA HIS A 84 -9.23 7.60 6.22
C HIS A 84 -9.15 6.40 5.25
N TYR A 85 -7.94 5.93 4.93
CA TYR A 85 -7.75 4.74 4.08
C TYR A 85 -8.01 3.42 4.82
N TYR A 86 -8.34 3.44 6.12
CA TYR A 86 -8.61 2.26 6.94
C TYR A 86 -9.56 1.26 6.25
N SER A 87 -10.70 1.74 5.75
CA SER A 87 -11.70 0.90 5.09
C SER A 87 -11.16 0.22 3.83
N GLN A 88 -10.27 0.88 3.10
CA GLN A 88 -9.64 0.32 1.90
C GLN A 88 -8.64 -0.77 2.27
N VAL A 89 -7.86 -0.59 3.35
CA VAL A 89 -6.95 -1.63 3.83
C VAL A 89 -7.74 -2.86 4.28
N VAL A 90 -8.81 -2.68 5.05
CA VAL A 90 -9.68 -3.78 5.47
C VAL A 90 -10.30 -4.51 4.27
N ALA A 91 -10.72 -3.78 3.23
CA ALA A 91 -11.37 -4.36 2.06
C ALA A 91 -10.40 -5.06 1.09
N HIS A 92 -9.16 -4.58 0.96
CA HIS A 92 -8.28 -4.95 -0.17
C HIS A 92 -6.96 -5.60 0.23
N ALA A 93 -6.50 -5.46 1.48
CA ALA A 93 -5.25 -6.08 1.91
C ALA A 93 -5.40 -7.57 2.28
N GLY A 94 -6.63 -8.10 2.32
CA GLY A 94 -6.91 -9.50 2.62
C GLY A 94 -6.33 -9.92 3.98
N LEU A 95 -5.54 -11.01 3.98
CA LEU A 95 -4.88 -11.53 5.18
C LEU A 95 -3.88 -10.55 5.82
N PHE A 96 -3.40 -9.55 5.06
CA PHE A 96 -2.48 -8.54 5.55
C PHE A 96 -3.16 -7.32 6.16
N SER A 97 -4.49 -7.22 6.11
CA SER A 97 -5.23 -6.05 6.62
C SER A 97 -4.90 -5.70 8.06
N VAL A 98 -5.08 -6.64 8.99
CA VAL A 98 -4.81 -6.41 10.42
C VAL A 98 -3.31 -6.18 10.69
N PRO A 99 -2.37 -7.04 10.24
CA PRO A 99 -0.94 -6.80 10.46
C PRO A 99 -0.44 -5.48 9.90
N LEU A 100 -0.94 -5.06 8.72
CA LEU A 100 -0.57 -3.78 8.11
C LEU A 100 -1.06 -2.60 8.94
N LEU A 101 -2.31 -2.66 9.41
CA LEU A 101 -2.86 -1.60 10.27
C LEU A 101 -2.17 -1.53 11.63
N GLU A 102 -1.83 -2.68 12.23
CA GLU A 102 -1.05 -2.73 13.47
C GLU A 102 0.32 -2.08 13.30
N ALA A 103 1.05 -2.41 12.21
CA ALA A 103 2.36 -1.83 11.92
C ALA A 103 2.28 -0.30 11.72
N VAL A 104 1.26 0.18 11.00
CA VAL A 104 1.07 1.64 10.83
C VAL A 104 0.72 2.32 12.15
N ILE A 105 -0.16 1.73 12.97
CA ILE A 105 -0.51 2.28 14.28
C ILE A 105 0.71 2.35 15.20
N GLU A 106 1.56 1.32 15.19
CA GLU A 106 2.80 1.29 15.97
C GLU A 106 3.75 2.41 15.56
N GLU A 107 4.00 2.58 14.26
CA GLU A 107 4.84 3.66 13.73
C GLU A 107 4.28 5.05 14.14
N LEU A 108 2.98 5.26 14.01
CA LEU A 108 2.34 6.52 14.37
C LEU A 108 2.29 6.78 15.88
N SER A 109 2.34 5.73 16.69
CA SER A 109 2.29 5.86 18.15
C SER A 109 3.57 6.45 18.75
N LEU A 110 4.70 6.37 18.02
CA LEU A 110 6.01 6.83 18.50
C LEU A 110 6.03 8.34 18.76
N ASP A 111 5.50 9.14 17.82
CA ASP A 111 5.65 10.61 17.81
C ASP A 111 4.31 11.38 17.77
N CYS A 112 3.23 10.83 18.33
CA CYS A 112 1.91 11.45 18.37
C CYS A 112 1.56 12.11 19.72
N SER A 113 0.54 12.96 19.74
CA SER A 113 0.01 13.57 20.96
C SER A 113 -0.60 12.52 21.90
N ASP A 114 -0.72 12.82 23.19
CA ASP A 114 -1.39 11.91 24.14
C ASP A 114 -2.85 11.61 23.73
N SER A 115 -3.52 12.59 23.14
CA SER A 115 -4.89 12.44 22.65
C SER A 115 -4.97 11.48 21.45
N ASP A 116 -3.99 11.53 20.55
CA ASP A 116 -3.88 10.60 19.41
C ASP A 116 -3.48 9.21 19.87
N ARG A 117 -2.57 9.11 20.83
CA ARG A 117 -2.15 7.84 21.43
C ARG A 117 -3.32 7.10 22.06
N GLN A 118 -4.22 7.81 22.74
CA GLN A 118 -5.47 7.22 23.26
C GLN A 118 -6.38 6.71 22.14
N ARG A 119 -6.59 7.52 21.09
CA ARG A 119 -7.40 7.14 19.91
C ARG A 119 -6.81 5.91 19.19
N LEU A 120 -5.50 5.89 18.97
CA LEU A 120 -4.76 4.78 18.39
C LEU A 120 -4.84 3.52 19.26
N GLY A 121 -4.79 3.67 20.59
CA GLY A 121 -4.98 2.57 21.54
C GLY A 121 -6.35 1.91 21.40
N VAL A 122 -7.42 2.71 21.27
CA VAL A 122 -8.77 2.19 21.01
C VAL A 122 -8.81 1.44 19.67
N LEU A 123 -8.24 2.02 18.60
CA LEU A 123 -8.20 1.39 17.29
C LEU A 123 -7.43 0.04 17.31
N LYS A 124 -6.27 0.01 17.97
CA LYS A 124 -5.47 -1.21 18.18
C LYS A 124 -6.27 -2.28 18.91
N GLN A 125 -7.01 -1.90 19.95
CA GLN A 125 -7.86 -2.85 20.67
C GLN A 125 -8.97 -3.41 19.77
N THR A 126 -9.63 -2.56 18.96
CA THR A 126 -10.64 -3.01 17.99
C THR A 126 -10.07 -4.01 16.99
N LEU A 127 -8.86 -3.75 16.47
CA LEU A 127 -8.18 -4.66 15.53
C LEU A 127 -7.82 -6.01 16.19
N ALA A 128 -7.33 -6.01 17.42
CA ALA A 128 -7.04 -7.23 18.17
C ALA A 128 -8.31 -8.09 18.38
N TRP A 129 -9.45 -7.44 18.66
CA TRP A 129 -10.74 -8.12 18.73
C TRP A 129 -11.18 -8.72 17.39
N GLN A 130 -11.03 -7.98 16.28
CA GLN A 130 -11.34 -8.49 14.95
C GLN A 130 -10.49 -9.72 14.58
N ARG A 131 -9.21 -9.73 14.95
CA ARG A 131 -8.33 -10.89 14.78
C ARG A 131 -8.79 -12.10 15.60
N THR A 132 -9.16 -11.87 16.86
CA THR A 132 -9.59 -12.93 17.78
C THR A 132 -10.91 -13.57 17.34
N LEU A 133 -11.89 -12.76 16.94
CA LEU A 133 -13.20 -13.24 16.48
C LEU A 133 -13.17 -13.77 15.05
N GLY A 134 -12.35 -13.19 14.17
CA GLY A 134 -12.15 -13.69 12.80
C GLY A 134 -11.49 -15.07 12.77
N GLY A 135 -10.62 -15.36 13.74
CA GLY A 135 -10.01 -16.69 13.93
C GLY A 135 -10.96 -17.75 14.49
N MET A 136 -12.12 -17.37 15.04
CA MET A 136 -13.14 -18.30 15.56
C MET A 136 -14.16 -18.75 14.51
N ARG A 137 -14.04 -18.29 13.26
CA ARG A 137 -14.83 -18.76 12.11
C ARG A 137 -14.04 -19.84 11.36
N LEU A 138 -13.96 -21.04 11.94
CA LEU A 138 -13.58 -22.30 11.30
C LEU A 138 -14.55 -23.39 11.72
#